data_AF-A0A1V5R9H1-F1
#
_entry.id   AF-A0A1V5R9H1-F1
#
_cell.length_a   1.000
_cell.length_b   1.000
_cell.length_c   1.000
_cell.angle_alpha   90.00
_cell.angle_beta   90.00
_cell.angle_gamma   90.00
#
_symmetry.space_group_name_H-M   'P 1'
#
loop_
_entity.id
_entity.type
_entity.pdbx_description
1 polymer ?
#
loop_
_entity_poly.entity_id
_entity_poly.type
_entity_poly.pdbx_seq_one_letter_code
_entity_poly.pdbx_strand_id
1 'polypeptide(L)' 'MIKFLSKVNKKINSLIWTYVSTGVILVLLAVLVAWTDFMLRLTCAMIILVVAYTFIYVGYKLWELKKELKDYFKIKL' A
#
# COMPACT_ATOMS: atom_id res chain seq x y z
N MET A 1 7.66 1.02 26.87
CA MET A 1 6.45 1.22 26.03
C MET A 1 6.72 2.12 24.81
N ILE A 2 7.31 3.32 24.99
CA ILE A 2 7.57 4.31 23.90
C ILE A 2 8.54 3.81 22.79
N LYS A 3 9.61 3.08 23.14
CA LYS A 3 10.57 2.53 22.15
C LYS A 3 9.97 1.43 21.26
N PHE A 4 8.98 0.69 21.75
CA PHE A 4 8.35 -0.39 20.97
C PHE A 4 7.42 0.21 19.91
N LEU A 5 6.64 1.21 20.28
CA LEU A 5 5.78 1.97 19.37
C LEU A 5 6.60 2.69 18.28
N SER A 6 7.77 3.26 18.59
CA SER A 6 8.60 3.90 17.56
C SER A 6 9.19 2.89 16.56
N LYS A 7 9.58 1.70 17.04
CA LYS A 7 10.10 0.61 16.20
C LYS A 7 9.01 0.06 15.28
N VAL A 8 7.79 -0.11 15.79
CA VAL A 8 6.60 -0.51 15.02
C VAL A 8 6.25 0.57 13.99
N ASN A 9 6.29 1.85 14.37
CA ASN A 9 6.03 2.98 13.46
C ASN A 9 6.98 2.97 12.27
N LYS A 10 8.27 2.74 12.50
CA LYS A 10 9.29 2.74 11.46
C LYS A 10 9.14 1.54 10.53
N LYS A 11 8.76 0.38 11.09
CA LYS A 11 8.49 -0.85 10.31
C LYS A 11 7.24 -0.72 9.44
N ILE A 12 6.17 -0.13 9.97
CA ILE A 12 4.94 0.18 9.23
C ILE A 12 5.22 1.22 8.14
N ASN A 13 6.01 2.26 8.43
CA ASN A 13 6.36 3.26 7.42
C ASN A 13 7.17 2.66 6.27
N SER A 14 8.10 1.76 6.60
CA SER A 14 8.84 0.99 5.60
C SER A 14 7.91 0.10 4.77
N LEU A 15 6.97 -0.61 5.41
CA LEU A 15 5.99 -1.44 4.71
C LEU A 15 5.10 -0.62 3.77
N ILE A 16 4.62 0.53 4.21
CA ILE A 16 3.85 1.46 3.37
C ILE A 16 4.68 1.86 2.14
N TRP A 17 5.95 2.22 2.35
CA TRP A 17 6.84 2.60 1.25
C TRP A 17 7.10 1.45 0.27
N THR A 18 7.26 0.22 0.77
CA THR A 18 7.40 -0.99 -0.05
C THR A 18 6.13 -1.30 -0.84
N TYR A 19 4.95 -1.16 -0.24
CA TYR A 19 3.69 -1.40 -0.94
C TYR A 19 3.41 -0.33 -1.99
N VAL A 20 3.73 0.93 -1.71
CA VAL A 20 3.62 2.03 -2.67
C VAL A 20 4.58 1.82 -3.84
N SER A 21 5.85 1.49 -3.59
CA SER A 21 6.82 1.25 -4.67
C SER A 21 6.43 0.06 -5.55
N THR A 22 5.93 -1.01 -4.94
CA THR A 22 5.45 -2.20 -5.66
C THR A 22 4.21 -1.89 -6.50
N GLY A 23 3.27 -1.10 -5.96
CA GLY A 23 2.10 -0.63 -6.71
C GLY A 23 2.48 0.20 -7.94
N VAL A 24 3.45 1.10 -7.82
CA VAL A 24 3.95 1.90 -8.95
C VAL A 24 4.60 1.02 -10.02
N ILE A 25 5.42 0.04 -9.63
CA ILE A 25 6.05 -0.91 -10.57
C ILE A 25 4.99 -1.73 -11.31
N LEU A 26 3.96 -2.18 -10.59
CA LEU A 26 2.83 -2.92 -11.17
C LEU A 26 2.06 -2.06 -12.19
N VAL A 27 1.85 -0.77 -11.92
CA VAL A 27 1.21 0.15 -12.88
C VAL A 27 2.05 0.31 -14.15
N LEU A 28 3.37 0.46 -14.03
CA LEU A 28 4.27 0.53 -15.18
C LEU A 28 4.24 -0.75 -16.02
N LEU A 29 4.23 -1.92 -15.35
CA LEU A 29 4.06 -3.22 -16.00
C LEU A 29 2.72 -3.32 -16.72
N ALA A 30 1.62 -2.86 -16.13
CA ALA A 30 0.31 -2.85 -16.77
C ALA A 30 0.30 -2.02 -18.06
N VAL A 31 0.98 -0.85 -18.07
CA VAL A 31 1.12 -0.01 -19.27
C VAL A 31 1.94 -0.70 -20.35
N LEU A 32 3.08 -1.31 -20.00
CA LEU A 32 3.89 -2.10 -20.94
C LEU A 32 3.13 -3.30 -21.53
N VAL A 33 2.36 -3.95 -20.67
CA VAL A 33 1.49 -5.07 -21.01
C VAL A 33 0.27 -4.58 -21.80
N ALA A 34 -0.12 -3.31 -21.86
CA ALA A 34 -1.23 -2.90 -22.73
C ALA A 34 -0.90 -2.88 -24.24
N TRP A 35 0.37 -2.91 -24.65
CA TRP A 35 0.80 -2.65 -26.06
C TRP A 35 0.73 -3.82 -27.08
N THR A 36 0.52 -5.09 -26.68
CA THR A 36 0.40 -6.27 -27.57
C THR A 36 -0.99 -6.90 -27.41
N ASP A 37 -1.29 -7.99 -28.10
CA ASP A 37 -2.64 -8.60 -28.27
C ASP A 37 -3.71 -8.25 -27.21
N PHE A 38 -4.71 -7.49 -27.68
CA PHE A 38 -5.54 -6.56 -26.93
C PHE A 38 -6.38 -7.19 -25.79
N MET A 39 -7.03 -8.34 -26.01
CA MET A 39 -8.01 -8.90 -25.05
C MET A 39 -7.37 -9.54 -23.81
N LEU A 40 -6.32 -10.33 -24.00
CA LEU A 40 -5.62 -10.97 -22.88
C LEU A 40 -4.88 -9.93 -22.02
N ARG A 41 -4.38 -8.88 -22.67
CA ARG A 41 -3.63 -7.79 -22.04
C ARG A 41 -4.50 -6.80 -21.27
N LEU A 42 -5.69 -6.48 -21.77
CA LEU A 42 -6.67 -5.68 -21.02
C LEU A 42 -7.04 -6.36 -19.70
N THR A 43 -7.26 -7.68 -19.74
CA THR A 43 -7.62 -8.48 -18.56
C THR A 43 -6.47 -8.52 -17.56
N CYS A 44 -5.24 -8.77 -18.00
CA CYS A 44 -4.05 -8.74 -17.14
C CYS A 44 -3.82 -7.36 -16.52
N ALA A 45 -3.92 -6.29 -17.31
CA ALA A 45 -3.75 -4.92 -16.81
C ALA A 45 -4.81 -4.54 -15.76
N MET A 46 -6.07 -4.95 -15.95
CA MET A 46 -7.13 -4.75 -14.95
C MET A 46 -6.87 -5.51 -13.65
N ILE A 47 -6.44 -6.78 -13.72
CA ILE A 47 -6.09 -7.56 -12.52
C ILE A 47 -4.94 -6.86 -11.76
N ILE A 48 -3.92 -6.40 -12.49
CA ILE A 48 -2.78 -5.67 -11.90
C ILE A 48 -3.25 -4.36 -11.24
N LEU A 49 -4.15 -3.62 -11.87
CA LEU A 49 -4.72 -2.39 -11.30
C LEU A 49 -5.52 -2.66 -10.03
N VAL A 50 -6.36 -3.71 -10.02
CA VAL A 50 -7.13 -4.10 -8.83
C VAL A 50 -6.19 -4.47 -7.68
N VAL A 51 -5.13 -5.23 -7.95
CA VAL A 51 -4.12 -5.60 -6.95
C VAL A 51 -3.39 -4.35 -6.43
N ALA A 52 -2.97 -3.45 -7.31
CA ALA A 52 -2.33 -2.20 -6.93
C ALA A 52 -3.25 -1.33 -6.06
N TYR A 53 -4.53 -1.20 -6.41
CA TYR A 53 -5.51 -0.45 -5.65
C TYR A 53 -5.75 -1.05 -4.26
N THR A 54 -5.77 -2.38 -4.18
CA THR A 54 -5.89 -3.11 -2.91
C THR A 54 -4.69 -2.81 -2.00
N PHE A 55 -3.48 -2.79 -2.54
CA PHE A 55 -2.28 -2.42 -1.77
C PHE A 55 -2.29 -0.97 -1.29
N ILE A 56 -2.74 -0.04 -2.13
CA ILE A 56 -2.89 1.37 -1.74
C ILE A 56 -3.94 1.50 -0.62
N TYR A 57 -5.10 0.85 -0.76
CA TYR A 57 -6.16 0.87 0.23
C TYR A 57 -5.70 0.29 1.58
N VAL A 58 -5.00 -0.86 1.56
CA VAL A 58 -4.42 -1.46 2.77
C VAL A 58 -3.39 -0.53 3.41
N GLY A 59 -2.54 0.12 2.60
CA GLY A 59 -1.59 1.12 3.09
C GLY A 59 -2.29 2.31 3.77
N TYR A 60 -3.37 2.81 3.18
CA TYR A 60 -4.16 3.90 3.75
C TYR A 60 -4.86 3.49 5.05
N LYS A 61 -5.48 2.31 5.07
CA LYS A 61 -6.15 1.76 6.26
C LYS A 61 -5.17 1.50 7.41
N LEU A 62 -3.97 1.02 7.10
CA LEU A 62 -2.89 0.89 8.08
C LEU A 62 -2.41 2.24 8.61
N TRP A 63 -2.41 3.29 7.79
CA TRP A 63 -2.09 4.63 8.22
C TRP A 63 -3.16 5.24 9.13
N GLU A 64 -4.44 4.99 8.85
CA GLU A 64 -5.56 5.40 9.69
C GLU A 64 -5.55 4.70 11.05
N LEU A 65 -5.35 3.37 11.09
CA LEU A 65 -5.17 2.61 12.34
C LEU A 65 -4.00 3.12 13.17
N LYS A 66 -2.90 3.50 12.53
CA LYS A 66 -1.74 4.11 13.18
C LYS A 66 -2.09 5.47 13.81
N LYS A 67 -3.00 6.24 13.20
CA LYS A 67 -3.46 7.54 13.69
C LYS A 67 -4.42 7.36 14.86
N GLU A 68 -5.40 6.46 14.75
CA GLU A 68 -6.33 6.12 15.85
C GLU A 68 -5.61 5.59 17.08
N LEU A 69 -4.64 4.67 16.92
CA LEU A 69 -3.83 4.18 18.03
C LEU A 69 -3.05 5.29 18.71
N LYS A 70 -2.58 6.28 17.94
CA LYS A 70 -1.85 7.43 18.48
C LYS A 70 -2.77 8.35 19.31
N ASP A 71 -4.01 8.58 18.85
CA ASP A 71 -4.99 9.39 19.58
C ASP A 71 -5.54 8.65 20.81
N TYR A 72 -5.81 7.34 20.73
CA TYR A 72 -6.19 6.53 21.89
C TYR A 72 -5.12 6.52 22.98
N PHE A 73 -3.84 6.48 22.60
CA PHE A 73 -2.73 6.59 23.55
C PHE A 73 -2.53 8.00 24.09
N LYS A 74 -2.94 9.04 23.36
CA LYS A 74 -2.85 10.44 23.79
C LYS A 74 -3.92 10.80 24.82
N ILE A 75 -5.06 10.12 24.82
CA ILE A 75 -6.16 10.29 25.79
C ILE A 75 -5.84 9.60 27.13
N LYS A 76 -4.91 8.64 27.15
CA LYS A 76 -4.59 7.83 28.33
C LYS A 76 -3.31 8.25 29.07
N LEU A 77 -2.72 9.40 28.70
CA LEU A 77 -1.58 10.04 29.37
C LEU A 77 -2.04 11.38 29.95
#